data_AF-A0ABD5DY10-F1
#
_entry.id   AF-A0ABD5DY10-F1
#
_cell.length_a   1.000
_cell.length_b   1.000
_cell.length_c   1.000
_cell.angle_alpha   90.00
_cell.angle_beta   90.00
_cell.angle_gamma   90.00
#
_symmetry.space_group_name_H-M   'P 1'
#
loop_
_entity.id
_entity.type
_entity.pdbx_description
1 polymer ?
#
loop_
_entity_poly.entity_id
_entity_poly.type
_entity_poly.pdbx_seq_one_letter_code
_entity_poly.pdbx_strand_id
1 'polypeptide(L)' 'PLDEQGEPGRREVFRRFQPGEGIPDGAAIDVEGCYWSAMFDGWRIARFSPLGEELESYPMPVRCPTMVCFGGADMKTLYI' A
#
# COMPACT_ATOMS: atom_id res chain seq x y z
N PRO A 1 12.91 0.26 -9.16
CA PRO A 1 13.25 1.05 -10.37
C PRO A 1 13.34 0.12 -11.59
N LEU A 2 12.84 0.50 -12.77
CA LEU A 2 13.10 -0.23 -14.02
C LEU A 2 14.41 0.27 -14.64
N ASP A 3 15.15 -0.57 -15.35
CA ASP A 3 16.30 -0.15 -16.15
C ASP A 3 15.88 0.38 -17.53
N GLU A 4 16.85 0.75 -18.37
CA GLU A 4 16.62 1.33 -19.71
C GLU A 4 15.93 0.35 -20.68
N GLN A 5 15.95 -0.94 -20.35
CA GLN A 5 15.33 -2.03 -21.11
C GLN A 5 13.92 -2.35 -20.59
N GLY A 6 13.49 -1.70 -19.51
CA GLY A 6 12.21 -1.94 -18.85
C GLY A 6 12.23 -3.15 -17.90
N GLU A 7 13.40 -3.70 -17.58
CA GLU A 7 13.53 -4.82 -16.66
C GLU A 7 13.53 -4.32 -15.20
N PRO A 8 13.06 -5.14 -14.23
CA PRO A 8 13.17 -4.81 -12.82
C PRO A 8 14.65 -4.62 -12.42
N GLY A 9 15.00 -3.38 -12.10
CA GLY A 9 16.31 -3.01 -11.56
C GLY A 9 16.51 -3.52 -10.12
N ARG A 10 17.58 -3.03 -9.49
CA ARG A 10 17.97 -3.45 -8.14
C ARG A 10 16.80 -3.31 -7.16
N ARG A 11 16.53 -4.39 -6.42
CA ARG A 11 15.56 -4.40 -5.31
C ARG A 11 16.12 -3.64 -4.12
N GLU A 12 15.30 -2.77 -3.56
CA GLU A 12 15.60 -2.01 -2.36
C GLU A 12 14.47 -2.21 -1.34
N VAL A 13 14.81 -2.05 -0.06
CA VAL A 13 13.82 -2.17 1.01
C VAL A 13 13.01 -0.89 1.04
N PHE A 14 11.71 -1.00 0.75
CA PHE A 14 10.78 0.11 0.88
C PHE A 14 10.39 0.37 2.35
N ARG A 15 9.97 -0.68 3.06
CA ARG A 15 9.63 -0.63 4.49
C ARG A 15 9.83 -2.00 5.13
N ARG A 16 10.13 -2.01 6.43
CA ARG A 16 10.09 -3.21 7.27
C ARG A 16 8.96 -3.06 8.30
N PHE A 17 8.21 -4.12 8.50
CA PHE A 17 7.13 -4.18 9.48
C PHE A 17 7.55 -5.00 10.69
N GLN A 18 7.11 -4.58 11.87
CA GLN A 18 7.28 -5.32 13.12
C GLN A 18 6.15 -6.34 13.32
N PRO A 19 6.36 -7.40 14.13
CA PRO A 19 5.29 -8.32 14.49
C PRO A 19 4.07 -7.57 15.05
N GLY A 20 2.88 -7.89 14.53
CA GLY A 20 1.63 -7.26 14.94
C GLY A 20 1.19 -6.05 14.11
N GLU A 21 2.02 -5.53 13.19
CA GLU A 21 1.63 -4.41 12.30
C GLU A 21 0.82 -4.85 11.06
N GLY A 22 0.67 -6.17 10.88
CA GLY A 22 0.14 -6.79 9.66
C GLY A 22 1.21 -7.00 8.58
N ILE A 23 0.82 -7.67 7.50
CA ILE A 23 1.66 -7.95 6.33
C ILE A 23 1.05 -7.21 5.14
N PRO A 24 1.83 -6.42 4.36
CA PRO A 24 1.30 -5.80 3.15
C PRO A 24 0.86 -6.89 2.17
N ASP A 25 -0.40 -6.84 1.75
CA ASP A 25 -0.98 -7.71 0.72
C ASP A 25 -1.18 -6.89 -0.57
N GLY A 26 -2.40 -6.79 -1.09
CA GLY A 26 -2.73 -5.98 -2.25
C GLY A 26 -2.66 -4.48 -2.00
N ALA A 27 -2.33 -3.74 -3.07
CA ALA A 27 -2.01 -2.32 -3.00
C ALA A 27 -2.37 -1.52 -4.26
N ALA A 28 -2.43 -0.20 -4.10
CA ALA A 28 -2.56 0.78 -5.17
C ALA A 28 -1.61 1.97 -4.93
N ILE A 29 -1.28 2.73 -5.98
CA ILE A 29 -0.49 3.96 -5.87
C ILE A 29 -1.36 5.15 -6.29
N ASP A 30 -1.34 6.22 -5.51
CA ASP A 30 -2.05 7.46 -5.85
C ASP A 30 -1.21 8.39 -6.74
N VAL A 31 -1.81 9.51 -7.18
CA VAL A 31 -1.15 10.49 -8.05
C VAL A 31 -0.02 11.27 -7.37
N GLU A 32 0.10 11.19 -6.05
CA GLU A 32 1.21 11.77 -5.28
C GLU A 32 2.37 10.77 -5.13
N GLY A 33 2.22 9.55 -5.65
CA GLY A 33 3.19 8.48 -5.53
C GLY A 33 3.12 7.73 -4.21
N CYS A 34 2.09 7.94 -3.39
CA CYS A 34 1.95 7.24 -2.12
C CYS A 34 1.42 5.82 -2.35
N TYR A 35 1.98 4.87 -1.61
CA TYR A 35 1.62 3.45 -1.65
C TYR A 35 0.51 3.16 -0.63
N TRP A 36 -0.63 2.69 -1.10
CA TRP A 36 -1.76 2.28 -0.28
C TRP A 36 -1.81 0.76 -0.21
N SER A 37 -1.80 0.17 0.98
CA SER A 37 -1.80 -1.28 1.16
C SER A 37 -2.91 -1.73 2.09
N ALA A 38 -3.59 -2.82 1.71
CA ALA A 38 -4.30 -3.64 2.65
C ALA A 38 -3.27 -4.37 3.54
N MET A 39 -3.44 -4.26 4.86
CA MET A 39 -2.56 -4.91 5.82
C MET A 39 -3.21 -6.20 6.31
N PHE A 40 -2.85 -7.32 5.70
CA PHE A 40 -3.33 -8.65 6.08
C PHE A 40 -2.92 -8.97 7.52
N ASP A 41 -3.89 -9.42 8.34
CA ASP A 41 -3.74 -9.59 9.79
C ASP A 41 -3.41 -8.30 10.57
N GLY A 42 -3.53 -7.14 9.90
CA GLY A 42 -3.24 -5.82 10.47
C GLY A 42 -4.49 -5.00 10.81
N TRP A 43 -5.70 -5.49 10.50
CA TRP A 43 -6.97 -4.78 10.76
C TRP A 43 -7.04 -3.36 10.18
N ARG A 44 -6.33 -3.07 9.08
CA ARG A 44 -6.19 -1.70 8.58
C ARG A 44 -5.83 -1.62 7.10
N ILE A 45 -6.10 -0.45 6.52
CA ILE A 45 -5.44 0.05 5.31
C ILE A 45 -4.40 1.08 5.72
N ALA A 46 -3.24 1.07 5.09
CA ALA A 46 -2.15 1.99 5.40
C ALA A 46 -1.72 2.75 4.14
N ARG A 47 -1.43 4.04 4.29
CA ARG A 47 -0.86 4.90 3.25
C ARG A 47 0.58 5.22 3.59
N PHE A 48 1.50 4.98 2.66
CA PHE A 48 2.92 5.25 2.82
C PHE A 48 3.41 6.28 1.81
N SER A 49 4.32 7.15 2.23
CA SER A 49 4.99 8.09 1.32
C SER A 49 5.83 7.36 0.27
N PRO A 50 6.26 8.03 -0.81
CA PRO A 50 7.20 7.44 -1.79
C PRO A 50 8.53 6.95 -1.18
N LEU A 51 8.86 7.40 0.04
CA LEU A 51 10.05 7.00 0.79
C LEU A 51 9.79 5.91 1.84
N GLY A 52 8.55 5.40 1.93
CA GLY A 52 8.19 4.30 2.83
C GLY A 52 7.77 4.73 4.24
N GLU A 53 7.63 6.03 4.51
CA GLU A 53 7.11 6.55 5.79
C GLU A 53 5.59 6.32 5.86
N GLU A 54 5.04 6.01 7.03
CA GLU A 54 3.58 5.82 7.16
C GLU A 54 2.96 7.19 7.37
N LEU A 55 2.07 7.58 6.46
CA LEU A 55 1.39 8.87 6.48
C LEU A 55 0.03 8.75 7.17
N GLU A 56 -0.71 7.68 6.86
CA GLU A 56 -2.08 7.48 7.34
C GLU A 56 -2.38 6.00 7.59
N SER A 57 -3.30 5.74 8.52
CA SER A 57 -3.74 4.41 8.90
C SER A 57 -5.24 4.40 9.18
N TYR A 58 -5.95 3.51 8.51
CA TYR A 58 -7.42 3.42 8.53
C TYR A 58 -7.84 2.08 9.11
N PRO A 59 -8.40 2.02 10.33
CA PRO A 59 -8.84 0.77 10.92
C PRO A 59 -10.02 0.17 10.17
N MET A 60 -10.05 -1.15 10.09
CA MET A 60 -11.05 -1.94 9.37
C MET A 60 -11.74 -2.92 10.32
N PRO A 61 -13.04 -3.21 10.14
CA PRO A 61 -13.77 -4.21 10.95
C PRO A 61 -13.45 -5.66 10.54
N VAL A 62 -12.38 -5.87 9.76
CA VAL A 62 -11.95 -7.18 9.27
C VAL A 62 -10.45 -7.35 9.53
N ARG A 63 -10.06 -8.54 10.01
CA ARG A 63 -8.67 -8.86 10.35
C ARG A 63 -7.74 -8.88 9.14
N CYS A 64 -8.22 -9.43 8.02
CA CYS A 64 -7.42 -9.74 6.84
C CYS A 64 -8.00 -9.07 5.59
N PRO A 65 -7.93 -7.72 5.47
CA PRO A 65 -8.18 -7.07 4.18
C PRO A 65 -7.08 -7.51 3.19
N THR A 66 -7.43 -7.68 1.92
CA THR A 66 -6.55 -8.31 0.92
C THR A 66 -6.14 -7.43 -0.24
N MET A 67 -6.95 -6.45 -0.65
CA MET A 67 -6.66 -5.60 -1.81
C MET A 67 -7.31 -4.24 -1.65
N VAL A 68 -6.76 -3.22 -2.32
CA VAL A 68 -7.40 -1.93 -2.49
C VAL A 68 -7.38 -1.48 -3.95
N CYS A 69 -8.37 -0.72 -4.39
CA CYS A 69 -8.32 -0.03 -5.67
C CYS A 69 -9.02 1.32 -5.62
N PHE A 70 -8.50 2.28 -6.39
CA PHE A 70 -9.19 3.54 -6.61
C PHE A 70 -10.32 3.36 -7.62
N GLY A 71 -11.46 3.99 -7.36
CA GLY A 71 -12.64 3.98 -8.22
C GLY A 71 -13.51 5.21 -8.00
N GLY A 72 -14.73 5.15 -8.54
CA GLY A 72 -15.62 6.31 -8.65
C GLY A 72 -15.31 7.16 -9.89
N ALA A 73 -16.23 8.06 -10.25
CA ALA A 73 -16.11 8.86 -11.48
C ALA A 73 -14.89 9.81 -11.48
N ASP A 74 -14.39 10.17 -10.29
CA ASP A 74 -13.25 11.05 -10.09
C ASP A 74 -11.99 10.32 -9.59
N MET A 75 -12.04 8.98 -9.47
CA MET A 75 -10.96 8.14 -8.94
C MET A 75 -10.52 8.48 -7.51
N LYS A 76 -11.37 9.15 -6.70
CA LYS A 76 -11.05 9.55 -5.32
C LYS A 76 -11.61 8.62 -4.25
N THR A 77 -12.32 7.56 -4.65
CA THR A 77 -12.87 6.57 -3.71
C THR A 77 -11.96 5.35 -3.65
N LEU A 78 -11.51 4.97 -2.45
CA LEU A 78 -10.77 3.72 -2.25
C LEU A 78 -11.74 2.59 -1.91
N TYR A 79 -11.78 1.55 -2.75
CA TYR A 79 -12.49 0.30 -2.52
C TYR A 79 -11.54 -0.71 -1.86
N ILE A 80 -12.09 -1.56 -0.99
CA ILE A 80 -11.40 -2.62 -0.26
C ILE A 80 -12.11 -3.95 -0.50
#